data_AF-A0A0D2GRH6-F1
#
_entry.id   AF-A0A0D2GRH6-F1
#
_cell.length_a   1.000
_cell.length_b   1.000
_cell.length_c   1.000
_cell.angle_alpha   90.00
_cell.angle_beta   90.00
_cell.angle_gamma   90.00
#
_symmetry.space_group_name_H-M   'P 1'
#
loop_
_entity.id
_entity.type
_entity.pdbx_description
1 polymer ?
#
loop_
_entity_poly.entity_id
_entity_poly.type
_entity_poly.pdbx_seq_one_letter_code
_entity_poly.pdbx_strand_id
1 'polypeptide(L)'
;MRQRGYSREDLGAYATVSIAGIQSRQIDMLYGTYRAVFKVEGSNGGACAGFFWYRDDRSEIDMEIVTKGTSLVNNTISFTSHPSSAPDGSPVPGATLAKSLDDPQFSTDVFREYRFDSHPDLGVAFYVDGKLVHKNTNNVPKEGGNLQLKLWADGNQWWSGTPSTSDVFMTVGSVVAYYNSTKLDPGWLDNCKAAGGPSKSTMCTI
;
A
#
# COMPACT_ATOMS: atom_id res chain seq x y z
N MET A 1 -8.70 6.16 8.43
CA MET A 1 -8.94 6.87 7.14
C MET A 1 -10.35 6.56 6.68
N ARG A 2 -11.05 7.50 6.03
CA ARG A 2 -12.46 7.34 5.60
C ARG A 2 -12.62 7.80 4.16
N GLN A 3 -13.21 6.96 3.33
CA GLN A 3 -13.89 7.34 2.10
C GLN A 3 -15.37 7.45 2.45
N ARG A 4 -15.98 8.61 2.20
CA ARG A 4 -17.40 8.83 2.39
C ARG A 4 -18.19 8.00 1.39
N GLY A 5 -19.33 7.48 1.86
CA GLY A 5 -20.30 6.83 0.97
C GLY A 5 -20.71 7.76 -0.17
N TYR A 6 -20.88 7.18 -1.34
CA TYR A 6 -21.24 7.86 -2.58
C TYR A 6 -22.56 7.28 -3.08
N SER A 7 -23.63 8.03 -2.85
CA SER A 7 -24.99 7.59 -3.13
C SER A 7 -25.27 7.52 -4.64
N ARG A 8 -26.42 6.93 -5.00
CA ARG A 8 -26.90 6.99 -6.40
C ARG A 8 -27.20 8.41 -6.87
N GLU A 9 -27.62 9.29 -5.95
CA GLU A 9 -27.84 10.69 -6.26
C GLU A 9 -26.52 11.39 -6.56
N ASP A 10 -25.49 11.14 -5.74
CA ASP A 10 -24.13 11.63 -5.98
C ASP A 10 -23.61 11.18 -7.36
N LEU A 11 -23.81 9.89 -7.70
CA LEU A 11 -23.46 9.35 -9.01
C LEU A 11 -24.19 10.04 -10.15
N GLY A 12 -25.50 10.25 -10.02
CA GLY A 12 -26.30 10.94 -11.02
C GLY A 12 -25.92 12.42 -11.18
N ALA A 13 -25.45 13.06 -10.11
CA ALA A 13 -25.00 14.44 -10.09
C ALA A 13 -23.53 14.63 -10.49
N TYR A 14 -22.77 13.55 -10.74
CA TYR A 14 -21.31 13.59 -10.94
C TYR A 14 -20.59 14.33 -9.82
N ALA A 15 -20.99 14.08 -8.57
CA ALA A 15 -20.37 14.71 -7.40
C ALA A 15 -18.91 14.25 -7.23
N THR A 16 -18.13 15.03 -6.48
CA THR A 16 -16.76 14.67 -6.15
C THR A 16 -16.71 13.50 -5.16
N VAL A 17 -15.93 12.46 -5.48
CA VAL A 17 -15.68 11.34 -4.56
C VAL A 17 -14.62 11.75 -3.55
N SER A 18 -14.86 11.49 -2.27
CA SER A 18 -13.85 11.73 -1.23
C SER A 18 -12.80 10.61 -1.22
N ILE A 19 -11.54 10.96 -1.01
CA ILE A 19 -10.44 10.01 -0.80
C ILE A 19 -9.69 10.36 0.49
N ALA A 20 -8.88 9.43 0.99
CA ALA A 20 -7.97 9.68 2.10
C ALA A 20 -6.58 9.12 1.78
N GLY A 21 -5.54 9.81 2.25
CA GLY A 21 -4.15 9.38 2.05
C GLY A 21 -3.25 9.76 3.21
N ILE A 22 -2.23 8.93 3.45
CA ILE A 22 -1.09 9.20 4.32
C ILE A 22 0.15 8.95 3.46
N GLN A 23 1.08 9.91 3.46
CA GLN A 23 2.36 9.78 2.78
C GLN A 23 3.49 10.13 3.74
N SER A 24 4.55 9.34 3.72
CA SER A 24 5.77 9.63 4.46
C SER A 24 6.44 10.92 3.96
N ARG A 25 7.01 11.69 4.89
CA ARG A 25 7.81 12.88 4.53
C ARG A 25 9.15 12.50 3.89
N GLN A 26 9.72 11.37 4.31
CA GLN A 26 10.94 10.85 3.70
C GLN A 26 10.62 10.31 2.30
N ILE A 27 11.39 10.76 1.32
CA ILE A 27 11.18 10.44 -0.10
C ILE A 27 12.37 9.73 -0.76
N ASP A 28 13.34 9.28 0.05
CA ASP A 28 14.53 8.56 -0.41
C ASP A 28 14.64 7.15 0.20
N MET A 29 13.53 6.62 0.75
CA MET A 29 13.51 5.26 1.28
C MET A 29 13.79 4.28 0.13
N LEU A 30 14.77 3.38 0.30
CA LEU A 30 15.16 2.36 -0.68
C LEU A 30 15.20 0.98 0.02
N TYR A 31 15.86 -0.04 -0.54
CA TYR A 31 15.98 -1.40 0.01
C TYR A 31 15.79 -1.51 1.53
N GLY A 32 14.88 -2.39 1.91
CA GLY A 32 14.40 -2.46 3.29
C GLY A 32 13.18 -3.37 3.43
N THR A 33 12.60 -3.34 4.61
CA THR A 33 11.36 -4.04 4.94
C THR A 33 10.33 -3.03 5.41
N TYR A 34 9.18 -3.02 4.73
CA TYR A 34 8.10 -2.08 4.93
C TYR A 34 6.85 -2.84 5.31
N ARG A 35 6.18 -2.41 6.38
CA ARG A 35 4.98 -3.07 6.86
C ARG A 35 3.94 -2.10 7.38
N ALA A 36 2.68 -2.44 7.16
CA ALA A 36 1.54 -1.76 7.74
C ALA A 36 0.59 -2.80 8.34
N VAL A 37 0.06 -2.48 9.52
CA VAL A 37 -1.02 -3.25 10.12
C VAL A 37 -2.30 -2.46 9.96
N PHE A 38 -3.25 -2.96 9.18
CA PHE A 38 -4.54 -2.29 8.99
C PHE A 38 -5.66 -3.28 8.71
N LYS A 39 -6.90 -2.77 8.78
CA LYS A 39 -8.13 -3.43 8.35
C LYS A 39 -8.98 -2.50 7.50
N VAL A 40 -9.84 -3.05 6.66
CA VAL A 40 -10.76 -2.33 5.76
C VAL A 40 -12.19 -2.80 6.03
N GLU A 41 -13.08 -1.87 6.34
CA GLU A 41 -14.44 -2.16 6.80
C GLU A 41 -15.48 -1.26 6.12
N GLY A 42 -16.74 -1.70 6.13
CA GLY A 42 -17.89 -0.87 5.77
C GLY A 42 -18.20 -0.77 4.28
N SER A 43 -17.49 -1.49 3.40
CA SER A 43 -17.74 -1.38 1.98
C SER A 43 -18.98 -2.13 1.51
N ASN A 44 -19.97 -1.38 1.03
CA ASN A 44 -21.12 -1.85 0.25
C ASN A 44 -20.99 -1.32 -1.19
N GLY A 45 -19.90 -1.71 -1.87
CA GLY A 45 -19.54 -1.31 -3.23
C GLY A 45 -18.02 -1.18 -3.46
N GLY A 46 -17.62 -0.36 -4.43
CA GLY A 46 -16.21 -0.24 -4.84
C GLY A 46 -15.38 0.69 -3.95
N ALA A 47 -14.21 0.21 -3.56
CA ALA A 47 -13.12 1.00 -2.97
C ALA A 47 -11.80 0.25 -3.17
N CYS A 48 -10.71 0.99 -3.23
CA CYS A 48 -9.35 0.49 -3.18
C CYS A 48 -8.66 1.01 -1.93
N ALA A 49 -8.13 0.10 -1.11
CA ALA A 49 -7.22 0.43 -0.02
C ALA A 49 -5.82 -0.05 -0.40
N GLY A 50 -4.89 0.89 -0.57
CA GLY A 50 -3.52 0.62 -1.00
C GLY A 50 -2.50 0.88 0.11
N PHE A 51 -1.52 0.01 0.22
CA PHE A 51 -0.26 0.23 0.94
C PHE A 51 0.88 0.02 -0.05
N PHE A 52 1.68 1.05 -0.29
CA PHE A 52 2.63 1.02 -1.39
C PHE A 52 3.87 1.88 -1.17
N TRP A 53 4.95 1.51 -1.84
CA TRP A 53 6.14 2.32 -2.01
C TRP A 53 6.10 2.91 -3.42
N TYR A 54 6.30 4.23 -3.55
CA TYR A 54 6.20 4.94 -4.82
C TYR A 54 7.38 5.87 -5.04
N ARG A 55 7.90 5.87 -6.26
CA ARG A 55 8.79 6.92 -6.76
C ARG A 55 8.19 7.61 -7.98
N ASP A 56 7.88 6.82 -9.01
CA ASP A 56 7.29 7.23 -10.27
C ASP A 56 6.61 6.02 -10.94
N ASP A 57 5.91 6.23 -12.05
CA ASP A 57 5.14 5.19 -12.76
C ASP A 57 5.99 4.03 -13.31
N ARG A 58 7.33 4.10 -13.20
CA ARG A 58 8.27 3.04 -13.58
C ARG A 58 8.92 2.36 -12.39
N SER A 59 8.62 2.80 -11.16
CA SER A 59 9.18 2.22 -9.94
C SER A 59 8.20 2.40 -8.79
N GLU A 60 7.44 1.33 -8.54
CA GLU A 60 6.42 1.27 -7.50
C GLU A 60 6.20 -0.20 -7.06
N ILE A 61 5.90 -0.40 -5.78
CA ILE A 61 5.61 -1.69 -5.16
C ILE A 61 4.29 -1.56 -4.41
N ASP A 62 3.31 -2.40 -4.77
CA ASP A 62 1.93 -2.25 -4.29
C ASP A 62 1.40 -3.48 -3.57
N MET A 63 0.61 -3.19 -2.55
CA MET A 63 -0.35 -4.10 -1.94
C MET A 63 -1.71 -3.40 -1.93
N GLU A 64 -2.60 -3.78 -2.85
CA GLU A 64 -3.88 -3.10 -3.07
C GLU A 64 -5.06 -4.04 -2.88
N ILE A 65 -5.98 -3.65 -2.00
CA ILE A 65 -7.22 -4.35 -1.71
C ILE A 65 -8.35 -3.66 -2.47
N VAL A 66 -8.94 -4.34 -3.44
CA VAL A 66 -10.15 -3.90 -4.14
C VAL A 66 -11.35 -4.57 -3.48
N THR A 67 -12.17 -3.79 -2.78
CA THR A 67 -13.35 -4.30 -2.06
C THR A 67 -14.45 -4.76 -3.01
N LYS A 68 -15.43 -5.49 -2.47
CA LYS A 68 -16.55 -6.01 -3.24
C LYS A 68 -17.41 -4.91 -3.89
N GLY A 69 -17.27 -4.69 -5.19
CA GLY A 69 -17.99 -3.71 -6.01
C GLY A 69 -18.23 -4.18 -7.44
N THR A 70 -18.08 -3.26 -8.39
CA THR A 70 -18.44 -3.46 -9.81
C THR A 70 -17.24 -3.55 -10.76
N SER A 71 -16.02 -3.56 -10.24
CA SER A 71 -14.82 -3.66 -11.08
C SER A 71 -14.56 -5.08 -11.57
N LEU A 72 -13.64 -5.22 -12.52
CA LEU A 72 -13.27 -6.52 -13.09
C LEU A 72 -12.36 -7.34 -12.16
N VAL A 73 -11.48 -6.68 -11.40
CA VAL A 73 -10.63 -7.29 -10.38
C VAL A 73 -11.30 -7.35 -9.00
N ASN A 74 -12.61 -7.10 -8.95
CA ASN A 74 -13.41 -7.03 -7.75
C ASN A 74 -13.11 -8.15 -6.72
N ASN A 75 -13.16 -7.79 -5.43
CA ASN A 75 -13.00 -8.72 -4.30
C ASN A 75 -11.62 -9.41 -4.29
N THR A 76 -10.56 -8.64 -4.56
CA THR A 76 -9.19 -9.15 -4.58
C THR A 76 -8.22 -8.30 -3.77
N ILE A 77 -7.11 -8.91 -3.40
CA ILE A 77 -5.86 -8.23 -3.06
C ILE A 77 -4.82 -8.51 -4.16
N SER A 78 -4.14 -7.47 -4.62
CA SER A 78 -3.07 -7.54 -5.61
C SER A 78 -1.72 -7.19 -4.99
N PHE A 79 -0.69 -7.96 -5.35
CA PHE A 79 0.71 -7.76 -4.97
C PHE A 79 1.51 -7.48 -6.24
N THR A 80 1.90 -6.22 -6.46
CA THR A 80 2.44 -5.77 -7.75
C THR A 80 3.79 -5.09 -7.63
N SER A 81 4.67 -5.35 -8.61
CA SER A 81 5.86 -4.53 -8.88
C SER A 81 5.68 -3.81 -10.22
N HIS A 82 5.53 -2.49 -10.21
CA HIS A 82 5.30 -1.70 -11.43
C HIS A 82 6.60 -1.39 -12.19
N PRO A 83 6.56 -1.36 -13.54
CA PRO A 83 5.40 -1.59 -14.40
C PRO A 83 4.96 -3.06 -14.46
N SER A 84 3.65 -3.30 -14.34
CA SER A 84 3.03 -4.63 -14.48
C SER A 84 2.57 -4.95 -15.90
N SER A 85 2.65 -4.00 -16.81
CA SER A 85 2.38 -4.15 -18.24
C SER A 85 3.60 -3.78 -19.08
N ALA A 86 3.84 -4.56 -20.13
CA ALA A 86 4.83 -4.25 -21.16
C ALA A 86 4.32 -3.13 -22.08
N PRO A 87 5.19 -2.52 -22.93
CA PRO A 87 4.79 -1.44 -23.84
C PRO A 87 3.68 -1.81 -24.84
N ASP A 88 3.51 -3.10 -25.14
CA ASP A 88 2.44 -3.62 -26.00
C ASP A 88 1.12 -3.86 -25.24
N GLY A 89 1.08 -3.53 -23.95
CA GLY A 89 -0.07 -3.72 -23.06
C GLY A 89 -0.20 -5.12 -22.48
N SER A 90 0.64 -6.07 -22.86
CA SER A 90 0.63 -7.41 -22.29
C SER A 90 1.10 -7.40 -20.82
N PRO A 91 0.57 -8.27 -19.95
CA PRO A 91 1.03 -8.35 -18.57
C PRO A 91 2.46 -8.87 -18.49
N VAL A 92 3.30 -8.21 -17.69
CA VAL A 92 4.66 -8.68 -17.39
C VAL A 92 4.54 -9.94 -16.50
N PRO A 93 5.06 -11.10 -16.94
CA PRO A 93 4.93 -12.34 -16.18
C PRO A 93 5.46 -12.22 -14.74
N GLY A 94 4.62 -12.56 -13.77
CA GLY A 94 4.97 -12.55 -12.35
C GLY A 94 5.10 -11.16 -11.71
N ALA A 95 4.88 -10.07 -12.44
CA ALA A 95 4.90 -8.72 -11.86
C ALA A 95 3.75 -8.51 -10.87
N THR A 96 2.58 -9.09 -11.15
CA THR A 96 1.41 -9.09 -10.27
C THR A 96 1.03 -10.51 -9.87
N LEU A 97 0.67 -10.69 -8.60
CA LEU A 97 -0.14 -11.82 -8.13
C LEU A 97 -1.43 -11.25 -7.53
N ALA A 98 -2.59 -11.79 -7.93
CA ALA A 98 -3.87 -11.45 -7.32
C ALA A 98 -4.42 -12.64 -6.51
N LYS A 99 -5.08 -12.36 -5.38
CA LYS A 99 -5.74 -13.34 -4.51
C LYS A 99 -7.15 -12.89 -4.18
N SER A 100 -8.09 -13.83 -4.05
CA SER A 100 -9.46 -13.52 -3.61
C SER A 100 -9.48 -13.13 -2.14
N LEU A 101 -10.29 -12.14 -1.79
CA LEU A 101 -10.58 -11.79 -0.39
C LEU A 101 -11.50 -12.80 0.32
N ASP A 102 -12.07 -13.76 -0.43
CA ASP A 102 -12.84 -14.87 0.15
C ASP A 102 -11.94 -15.90 0.86
N ASP A 103 -10.63 -15.88 0.58
CA ASP A 103 -9.66 -16.69 1.33
C ASP A 103 -9.49 -16.08 2.73
N PRO A 104 -9.69 -16.87 3.82
CA PRO A 104 -9.53 -16.40 5.19
C PRO A 104 -8.14 -15.83 5.51
N GLN A 105 -7.09 -16.11 4.73
CA GLN A 105 -5.79 -15.47 4.88
C GLN A 105 -5.81 -13.98 4.49
N PHE A 106 -6.74 -13.57 3.61
CA PHE A 106 -6.83 -12.22 3.05
C PHE A 106 -8.08 -11.47 3.47
N SER A 107 -8.84 -11.97 4.47
CA SER A 107 -10.01 -11.24 4.98
C SER A 107 -9.64 -9.85 5.48
N THR A 108 -10.48 -8.87 5.22
CA THR A 108 -10.12 -7.45 5.39
C THR A 108 -10.73 -6.81 6.64
N ASP A 109 -11.70 -7.48 7.26
CA ASP A 109 -12.43 -7.05 8.45
C ASP A 109 -11.64 -7.20 9.77
N VAL A 110 -10.47 -7.83 9.71
CA VAL A 110 -9.54 -8.01 10.82
C VAL A 110 -8.21 -7.30 10.54
N PHE A 111 -7.50 -6.91 11.59
CA PHE A 111 -6.17 -6.35 11.44
C PHE A 111 -5.21 -7.42 10.91
N ARG A 112 -4.55 -7.11 9.80
CA ARG A 112 -3.49 -7.95 9.22
C ARG A 112 -2.21 -7.16 9.03
N GLU A 113 -1.08 -7.85 9.17
CA GLU A 113 0.21 -7.30 8.75
C GLU A 113 0.38 -7.52 7.25
N TYR A 114 0.50 -6.42 6.51
CA TYR A 114 0.92 -6.40 5.12
C TYR A 114 2.36 -5.93 5.06
N ARG A 115 3.23 -6.74 4.47
CA ARG A 115 4.66 -6.46 4.43
C ARG A 115 5.24 -6.73 3.05
N PHE A 116 6.12 -5.86 2.59
CA PHE A 116 7.01 -6.15 1.47
C PHE A 116 8.47 -5.87 1.85
N ASP A 117 9.35 -6.76 1.40
CA ASP A 117 10.80 -6.62 1.50
C ASP A 117 11.36 -6.34 0.10
N SER A 118 12.23 -5.34 -0.01
CA SER A 118 12.93 -4.99 -1.25
C SER A 118 14.44 -5.10 -1.05
N HIS A 119 15.11 -5.83 -1.94
CA HIS A 119 16.56 -6.06 -1.91
C HIS A 119 17.13 -6.08 -3.33
N PRO A 120 18.32 -5.50 -3.57
CA PRO A 120 18.90 -5.41 -4.92
C PRO A 120 19.05 -6.78 -5.59
N ASP A 121 19.55 -7.77 -4.84
CA ASP A 121 19.84 -9.10 -5.39
C ASP A 121 18.69 -10.11 -5.24
N LEU A 122 17.82 -9.95 -4.24
CA LEU A 122 16.78 -10.94 -3.92
C LEU A 122 15.42 -10.59 -4.53
N GLY A 123 15.25 -9.36 -5.01
CA GLY A 123 14.00 -8.87 -5.57
C GLY A 123 13.04 -8.30 -4.52
N VAL A 124 11.75 -8.40 -4.81
CA VAL A 124 10.65 -8.00 -3.93
C VAL A 124 9.94 -9.24 -3.42
N ALA A 125 9.73 -9.33 -2.11
CA ALA A 125 9.00 -10.41 -1.47
C ALA A 125 7.84 -9.84 -0.65
N PHE A 126 6.64 -10.38 -0.86
CA PHE A 126 5.39 -9.92 -0.25
C PHE A 126 4.89 -10.93 0.78
N TYR A 127 4.43 -10.42 1.92
CA TYR A 127 3.98 -11.20 3.06
C TYR A 127 2.64 -10.69 3.57
N VAL A 128 1.81 -11.62 4.02
CA VAL A 128 0.60 -11.33 4.81
C VAL A 128 0.66 -12.16 6.08
N ASP A 129 0.56 -11.51 7.24
CA ASP A 129 0.67 -12.12 8.56
C ASP A 129 1.94 -12.99 8.70
N GLY A 130 3.07 -12.45 8.23
CA GLY A 130 4.38 -13.10 8.26
C GLY A 130 4.57 -14.25 7.26
N LYS A 131 3.55 -14.65 6.49
CA LYS A 131 3.64 -15.72 5.48
C LYS A 131 3.98 -15.14 4.12
N LEU A 132 4.98 -15.71 3.44
CA LEU A 132 5.32 -15.34 2.06
C LEU A 132 4.16 -15.67 1.12
N VAL A 133 3.72 -14.69 0.34
CA VAL A 133 2.60 -14.81 -0.61
C VAL A 133 3.08 -14.72 -2.06
N HIS A 134 3.99 -13.79 -2.33
CA HIS A 134 4.54 -13.57 -3.67
C HIS A 134 6.01 -13.20 -3.59
N LYS A 135 6.77 -13.54 -4.62
CA LYS A 135 8.14 -13.07 -4.79
C LYS A 135 8.42 -12.88 -6.28
N ASN A 136 9.06 -11.77 -6.63
CA ASN A 136 9.51 -11.52 -7.99
C ASN A 136 10.79 -10.68 -8.00
N THR A 137 11.48 -10.65 -9.14
CA THR A 137 12.65 -9.80 -9.39
C THR A 137 12.35 -8.71 -10.42
N ASN A 138 11.07 -8.44 -10.67
CA ASN A 138 10.63 -7.44 -11.63
C ASN A 138 10.76 -6.05 -11.02
N ASN A 139 11.32 -5.11 -11.79
CA ASN A 139 11.32 -3.67 -11.48
C ASN A 139 11.74 -3.30 -10.05
N VAL A 140 12.71 -4.03 -9.49
CA VAL A 140 13.23 -3.73 -8.15
C VAL A 140 13.67 -2.28 -8.09
N PRO A 141 13.18 -1.48 -7.12
CA PRO A 141 13.56 -0.08 -6.99
C PRO A 141 15.07 0.11 -6.95
N LYS A 142 15.58 1.05 -7.73
CA LYS A 142 17.02 1.39 -7.80
C LYS A 142 17.34 2.74 -7.19
N GLU A 143 16.33 3.56 -6.97
CA GLU A 143 16.43 4.90 -6.43
C GLU A 143 15.36 5.09 -5.36
N GLY A 144 15.62 6.00 -4.42
CA GLY A 144 14.74 6.22 -3.29
C GLY A 144 13.35 6.75 -3.69
N GLY A 145 12.38 6.44 -2.84
CA GLY A 145 10.98 6.80 -2.99
C GLY A 145 10.33 6.94 -1.61
N ASN A 146 9.00 6.93 -1.58
CA ASN A 146 8.23 7.20 -0.38
C ASN A 146 7.18 6.12 -0.12
N LEU A 147 6.86 5.94 1.15
CA LEU A 147 5.80 5.04 1.60
C LEU A 147 4.47 5.77 1.68
N GLN A 148 3.40 5.13 1.22
CA GLN A 148 2.04 5.68 1.19
C GLN A 148 0.99 4.65 1.64
N LEU A 149 -0.08 5.15 2.26
CA LEU A 149 -1.36 4.46 2.38
C LEU A 149 -2.45 5.33 1.74
N LYS A 150 -3.33 4.74 0.95
CA LYS A 150 -4.48 5.44 0.36
C LYS A 150 -5.76 4.62 0.48
N LEU A 151 -6.89 5.31 0.58
CA LEU A 151 -8.22 4.77 0.45
C LEU A 151 -9.00 5.63 -0.55
N TRP A 152 -9.42 5.04 -1.66
CA TRP A 152 -9.99 5.75 -2.79
C TRP A 152 -10.94 4.91 -3.63
N ALA A 153 -11.78 5.57 -4.42
CA ALA A 153 -12.55 4.97 -5.52
C ALA A 153 -12.69 6.01 -6.63
N ASP A 154 -12.33 5.65 -7.85
CA ASP A 154 -12.24 6.56 -9.00
C ASP A 154 -13.24 6.21 -10.12
N GLY A 155 -14.08 5.19 -9.95
CA GLY A 155 -15.01 4.76 -11.00
C GLY A 155 -14.38 3.89 -12.09
N ASN A 156 -13.06 3.63 -12.04
CA ASN A 156 -12.38 2.83 -13.04
C ASN A 156 -12.84 1.37 -12.95
N GLN A 157 -13.55 0.91 -13.99
CA GLN A 157 -14.05 -0.47 -14.08
C GLN A 157 -12.95 -1.52 -14.02
N TRP A 158 -11.71 -1.17 -14.36
CA TRP A 158 -10.56 -2.09 -14.32
C TRP A 158 -9.95 -2.20 -12.92
N TRP A 159 -10.31 -1.33 -11.98
CA TRP A 159 -9.72 -1.31 -10.62
C TRP A 159 -10.76 -1.13 -9.51
N SER A 160 -11.07 0.11 -9.12
CA SER A 160 -11.92 0.37 -7.94
C SER A 160 -13.43 0.23 -8.23
N GLY A 161 -13.84 0.41 -9.49
CA GLY A 161 -15.24 0.38 -9.90
C GLY A 161 -16.05 1.55 -9.32
N THR A 162 -17.37 1.44 -9.38
CA THR A 162 -18.26 2.47 -8.81
C THR A 162 -18.05 2.58 -7.30
N PRO A 163 -17.84 3.80 -6.76
CA PRO A 163 -17.61 3.99 -5.33
C PRO A 163 -18.69 3.40 -4.43
N SER A 164 -18.29 2.95 -3.25
CA SER A 164 -19.15 2.37 -2.22
C SER A 164 -20.28 3.31 -1.81
N THR A 165 -21.49 2.78 -1.63
CA THR A 165 -22.66 3.56 -1.21
C THR A 165 -22.67 3.89 0.28
N SER A 166 -21.87 3.17 1.06
CA SER A 166 -21.61 3.40 2.48
C SER A 166 -20.19 3.92 2.70
N ASP A 167 -19.95 4.50 3.88
CA ASP A 167 -18.59 4.86 4.26
C ASP A 167 -17.69 3.63 4.30
N VAL A 168 -16.51 3.76 3.70
CA VAL A 168 -15.44 2.77 3.80
C VAL A 168 -14.37 3.31 4.75
N PHE A 169 -13.93 2.48 5.68
CA PHE A 169 -12.90 2.82 6.64
C PHE A 169 -11.67 1.95 6.43
N MET A 170 -10.50 2.57 6.37
CA MET A 170 -9.21 1.91 6.51
C MET A 170 -8.65 2.32 7.87
N THR A 171 -8.63 1.37 8.82
CA THR A 171 -8.13 1.61 10.18
C THR A 171 -6.70 1.11 10.27
N VAL A 172 -5.77 2.03 10.49
CA VAL A 172 -4.34 1.74 10.55
C VAL A 172 -3.92 1.59 12.02
N GLY A 173 -3.42 0.42 12.38
CA GLY A 173 -2.88 0.12 13.71
C GLY A 173 -1.41 0.53 13.84
N SER A 174 -0.60 0.26 12.81
CA SER A 174 0.79 0.68 12.76
C SER A 174 1.33 0.77 11.34
N VAL A 175 2.38 1.56 11.16
CA VAL A 175 3.22 1.59 9.97
C VAL A 175 4.66 1.56 10.44
N VAL A 176 5.44 0.60 9.97
CA VAL A 176 6.84 0.42 10.37
C VAL A 176 7.69 0.21 9.13
N ALA A 177 8.77 0.96 9.01
CA ALA A 177 9.73 0.84 7.92
C ALA A 177 11.13 0.66 8.51
N TYR A 178 11.85 -0.35 8.03
CA TYR A 178 13.26 -0.56 8.34
C TYR A 178 14.04 -0.49 7.03
N TYR A 179 14.83 0.56 6.85
CA TYR A 179 15.61 0.82 5.64
C TYR A 179 16.90 1.54 6.04
N ASN A 180 17.91 1.44 5.18
CA ASN A 180 19.13 2.19 5.36
C ASN A 180 18.93 3.60 4.78
N SER A 181 19.39 4.62 5.52
CA SER A 181 19.46 5.99 5.03
C SER A 181 20.88 6.52 5.20
N THR A 182 21.36 7.26 4.20
CA THR A 182 22.62 8.03 4.28
C THR A 182 22.40 9.47 4.76
N LYS A 183 21.13 9.91 4.85
CA LYS A 183 20.74 11.24 5.29
C LYS A 183 19.89 11.13 6.55
N LEU A 184 20.51 11.38 7.69
CA LEU A 184 19.79 11.50 8.95
C LEU A 184 19.07 12.85 9.00
N ASP A 185 17.81 12.86 9.41
CA ASP A 185 17.10 14.08 9.77
C ASP A 185 17.84 14.74 10.95
N PRO A 186 18.35 15.98 10.80
CA PRO A 186 19.06 16.67 11.86
C PRO A 186 18.23 16.80 13.14
N GLY A 187 16.93 17.09 13.02
CA GLY A 187 16.03 17.23 14.17
C GLY A 187 15.80 15.91 14.89
N TRP A 188 15.68 14.81 14.13
CA TRP A 188 15.65 13.47 14.72
C TRP A 188 16.96 13.16 15.46
N LEU A 189 18.11 13.46 14.84
CA LEU A 189 19.41 13.19 15.44
C LEU A 189 19.64 14.02 16.70
N ASP A 190 19.21 15.28 16.72
CA ASP A 190 19.33 16.15 17.89
C ASP A 190 18.45 15.67 19.04
N ASN A 191 17.19 15.28 18.77
CA ASN A 191 16.32 14.67 19.78
C ASN A 191 16.88 13.34 20.29
N CYS A 192 17.43 12.53 19.39
CA CYS A 192 18.07 11.27 19.72
C CYS A 192 19.28 11.48 20.64
N LYS A 193 20.14 12.45 20.32
CA LYS A 193 21.28 12.87 21.17
C LYS A 193 20.83 13.39 22.52
N ALA A 194 19.78 14.21 22.56
CA ALA A 194 19.22 14.71 23.81
C ALA A 194 18.71 13.58 24.72
N ALA A 195 18.26 12.46 24.15
CA ALA A 195 17.90 11.24 24.87
C ALA A 195 19.10 10.31 25.20
N GLY A 196 20.33 10.70 24.88
CA GLY A 196 21.54 9.89 25.10
C GLY A 196 21.80 8.82 24.03
N GLY A 197 21.17 8.94 22.86
CA GLY A 197 21.36 8.06 21.70
C GLY A 197 22.06 8.74 20.51
N PRO A 198 22.30 8.01 19.41
CA PRO A 198 22.18 6.55 19.33
C PRO A 198 23.35 5.90 20.09
N SER A 199 23.05 4.97 20.98
CA SER A 199 24.03 4.27 21.83
C SER A 199 23.60 2.81 22.06
N LYS A 200 24.43 2.00 22.75
CA LYS A 200 24.05 0.61 23.08
C LYS A 200 22.80 0.52 23.98
N SER A 201 22.53 1.57 24.75
CA SER A 201 21.40 1.63 25.70
C SER A 201 20.21 2.41 25.16
N THR A 202 20.43 3.28 24.17
CA THR A 202 19.37 4.13 23.60
C THR A 202 19.31 3.94 22.09
N MET A 203 18.32 3.17 21.64
CA MET A 203 17.93 3.12 20.23
C MET A 203 16.87 4.19 19.97
N CYS A 204 17.13 5.06 19.00
CA CYS A 204 16.16 6.05 18.56
C CYS A 204 15.38 5.49 17.39
N THR A 205 14.06 5.55 17.46
CA THR A 205 13.14 5.13 16.38
C THR A 205 12.41 6.37 15.86
N ILE A 206 11.91 6.32 14.62
CA ILE A 206 10.99 7.32 14.08
C ILE A 206 9.57 6.91 14.46
#